data_AF-H1HPM8-F1
#
_entry.id   AF-H1HPM8-F1
#
_cell.length_a   1.000
_cell.length_b   1.000
_cell.length_c   1.000
_cell.angle_alpha   90.00
_cell.angle_beta   90.00
_cell.angle_gamma   90.00
#
_symmetry.space_group_name_H-M   'P 1'
#
loop_
_entity.id
_entity.type
_entity.pdbx_description
1 polymer ?
#
loop_
_entity_poly.entity_id
_entity_poly.type
_entity_poly.pdbx_seq_one_letter_code
_entity_poly.pdbx_strand_id
1 'polypeptide(L)'
;MWNSYCMFSNEHYSIAVTVLTALLTGGFLMLFIENRHIGDNVVNRYHFIMTPFMHRLSNFFKFISSAKIYYVINRADKEVYVHDFKSLLDKMGKYAHPCIMSGQDYPCSKFSAQELEMLCDDINRIWYYWDDKHNYMQGHYVYETDRAERFATLGHEYLKEVFPKEFDGEKFSMALISDVSGKFYTDVWQPIQHVPFQYEYWQKKDHKFKELSIFTICTSLITLALILLLRYLLPMWIPTLLVIICMASLGYTLFEMIKLDDLSKNIFR
;
A
#
# COMPACT_ATOMS: atom_id res chain seq x y z
N MET A 1 65.09 12.01 -2.24
CA MET A 1 63.94 12.90 -1.97
C MET A 1 62.74 12.58 -2.87
N TRP A 2 62.89 12.55 -4.20
CA TRP A 2 61.81 12.16 -5.14
C TRP A 2 61.31 10.71 -4.95
N ASN A 3 62.22 9.72 -4.83
CA ASN A 3 61.82 8.32 -4.58
C ASN A 3 61.08 8.13 -3.25
N SER A 4 61.48 8.84 -2.19
CA SER A 4 60.80 8.80 -0.89
C SER A 4 59.40 9.42 -0.96
N TYR A 5 59.23 10.50 -1.73
CA TYR A 5 57.93 11.14 -1.94
C TYR A 5 56.98 10.27 -2.78
N CYS A 6 57.48 9.63 -3.85
CA CYS A 6 56.71 8.67 -4.64
C CYS A 6 56.30 7.43 -3.83
N MET A 7 57.18 6.92 -2.96
CA MET A 7 56.89 5.77 -2.10
C MET A 7 55.80 6.10 -1.07
N PHE A 8 55.93 7.23 -0.37
CA PHE A 8 54.95 7.72 0.60
C PHE A 8 53.58 8.00 -0.03
N SER A 9 53.58 8.67 -1.19
CA SER A 9 52.37 8.93 -1.99
C SER A 9 51.68 7.61 -2.39
N ASN A 10 52.44 6.62 -2.85
CA ASN A 10 51.89 5.33 -3.24
C ASN A 10 51.23 4.58 -2.07
N GLU A 11 51.82 4.66 -0.88
CA GLU A 11 51.28 4.05 0.34
C GLU A 11 49.95 4.71 0.76
N HIS A 12 49.87 6.04 0.71
CA HIS A 12 48.62 6.78 0.98
C HIS A 12 47.48 6.40 0.04
N TYR A 13 47.77 6.31 -1.26
CA TYR A 13 46.79 5.87 -2.26
C TYR A 13 46.34 4.43 -2.02
N SER A 14 47.25 3.55 -1.59
CA SER A 14 46.91 2.18 -1.25
C SER A 14 45.93 2.11 -0.09
N ILE A 15 46.15 2.91 0.97
CA ILE A 15 45.24 2.98 2.12
C ILE A 15 43.86 3.48 1.69
N ALA A 16 43.80 4.56 0.90
CA ALA A 16 42.55 5.13 0.41
C ALA A 16 41.74 4.12 -0.43
N VAL A 17 42.41 3.40 -1.34
CA VAL A 17 41.80 2.35 -2.15
C VAL A 17 41.29 1.21 -1.28
N THR A 18 42.08 0.73 -0.31
CA THR A 18 41.67 -0.34 0.61
C THR A 18 40.44 0.04 1.44
N VAL A 19 40.37 1.28 1.94
CA VAL A 19 39.21 1.76 2.69
C VAL A 19 37.97 1.83 1.79
N LEU A 20 38.09 2.40 0.59
CA LEU A 20 36.96 2.49 -0.35
C LEU A 20 36.47 1.12 -0.81
N THR A 21 37.37 0.17 -1.08
CA THR A 21 36.98 -1.19 -1.47
C THR A 21 36.34 -1.95 -0.31
N ALA A 22 36.78 -1.75 0.93
CA ALA A 22 36.13 -2.32 2.11
C ALA A 22 34.73 -1.73 2.34
N LEU A 23 34.54 -0.42 2.14
CA LEU A 23 33.22 0.23 2.22
C LEU A 23 32.27 -0.31 1.14
N LEU A 24 32.76 -0.48 -0.09
CA LEU A 24 32.00 -1.00 -1.23
C LEU A 24 31.60 -2.47 -1.07
N THR A 25 32.52 -3.32 -0.63
CA THR A 25 32.28 -4.77 -0.53
C THR A 25 31.56 -5.17 0.76
N GLY A 26 31.92 -4.58 1.90
CA GLY A 26 31.32 -4.89 3.19
C GLY A 26 30.17 -3.97 3.56
N GLY A 27 30.44 -2.66 3.59
CA GLY A 27 29.51 -1.65 4.12
C GLY A 27 28.18 -1.59 3.38
N PHE A 28 28.20 -1.33 2.07
CA PHE A 28 26.95 -1.19 1.30
C PHE A 28 26.22 -2.53 1.10
N LEU A 29 26.94 -3.65 1.00
CA LEU A 29 26.31 -4.96 0.86
C LEU A 29 25.51 -5.32 2.12
N MET A 30 26.07 -5.06 3.30
CA MET A 30 25.36 -5.25 4.57
C MET A 30 24.12 -4.35 4.67
N LEU A 31 24.25 -3.06 4.32
CA LEU A 31 23.14 -2.11 4.28
C LEU A 31 21.97 -2.59 3.39
N PHE A 32 22.25 -3.16 2.22
CA PHE A 32 21.19 -3.68 1.34
C PHE A 32 20.52 -4.94 1.88
N ILE A 33 21.29 -5.85 2.48
CA ILE A 33 20.75 -7.07 3.09
C ILE A 33 19.82 -6.71 4.24
N GLU A 34 20.26 -5.82 5.14
CA GLU A 34 19.44 -5.37 6.27
C GLU A 34 18.21 -4.59 5.79
N ASN A 35 18.35 -3.67 4.84
CA ASN A 35 17.19 -2.93 4.32
C ASN A 35 16.16 -3.86 3.64
N ARG A 36 16.62 -4.88 2.92
CA ARG A 36 15.72 -5.89 2.33
C ARG A 36 14.97 -6.64 3.42
N HIS A 37 15.64 -7.08 4.47
CA HIS A 37 15.00 -7.78 5.58
C HIS A 37 13.96 -6.89 6.29
N ILE A 38 14.28 -5.62 6.54
CA ILE A 38 13.33 -4.65 7.11
C ILE A 38 12.11 -4.51 6.19
N GLY A 39 12.33 -4.34 4.89
CA GLY A 39 11.26 -4.19 3.92
C GLY A 39 10.36 -5.41 3.82
N ASP A 40 10.93 -6.61 3.70
CA ASP A 40 10.18 -7.86 3.63
C ASP A 40 9.31 -8.05 4.89
N ASN A 41 9.81 -7.70 6.08
CA ASN A 41 9.04 -7.78 7.32
C ASN A 41 7.84 -6.80 7.34
N VAL A 42 8.02 -5.55 6.90
CA VAL A 42 6.92 -4.57 6.83
C VAL A 42 5.88 -5.00 5.79
N VAL A 43 6.33 -5.44 4.62
CA VAL A 43 5.47 -5.93 3.53
C VAL A 43 4.65 -7.14 3.99
N ASN A 44 5.27 -8.10 4.67
CA ASN A 44 4.57 -9.28 5.18
C ASN A 44 3.49 -8.91 6.22
N ARG A 45 3.79 -7.99 7.16
CA ARG A 45 2.79 -7.51 8.13
C ARG A 45 1.65 -6.76 7.45
N TYR A 46 1.96 -5.92 6.47
CA TYR A 46 0.94 -5.23 5.68
C TYR A 46 0.04 -6.23 4.95
N HIS A 47 0.61 -7.20 4.25
CA HIS A 47 -0.16 -8.25 3.58
C HIS A 47 -0.98 -9.10 4.55
N PHE A 48 -0.46 -9.41 5.73
CA PHE A 48 -1.17 -10.16 6.74
C PHE A 48 -2.48 -9.46 7.17
N ILE A 49 -2.46 -8.13 7.31
CA ILE A 49 -3.64 -7.32 7.65
C ILE A 49 -4.53 -7.11 6.42
N MET A 50 -3.95 -6.74 5.28
CA MET A 50 -4.69 -6.29 4.11
C MET A 50 -5.25 -7.41 3.25
N THR A 51 -4.63 -8.60 3.21
CA THR A 51 -5.15 -9.73 2.43
C THR A 51 -6.57 -10.13 2.84
N PRO A 52 -6.87 -10.37 4.13
CA PRO A 52 -8.23 -10.69 4.54
C PRO A 52 -9.20 -9.53 4.32
N PHE A 53 -8.75 -8.27 4.49
CA PHE A 53 -9.56 -7.10 4.15
C PHE A 53 -9.92 -7.08 2.66
N MET A 54 -8.93 -7.25 1.77
CA MET A 54 -9.14 -7.20 0.32
C MET A 54 -10.02 -8.36 -0.17
N HIS A 55 -9.93 -9.52 0.46
CA HIS A 55 -10.84 -10.63 0.23
C HIS A 55 -12.29 -10.26 0.56
N ARG A 56 -12.53 -9.73 1.77
CA ARG A 56 -13.87 -9.26 2.19
C ARG A 56 -14.37 -8.12 1.31
N LEU A 57 -13.53 -7.16 0.96
CA LEU A 57 -13.87 -6.04 0.08
C LEU A 57 -14.28 -6.54 -1.32
N SER A 58 -13.53 -7.48 -1.89
CA SER A 58 -13.82 -8.06 -3.20
C SER A 58 -15.15 -8.81 -3.17
N ASN A 59 -15.42 -9.59 -2.12
CA ASN A 59 -16.70 -10.29 -1.97
C ASN A 59 -17.86 -9.33 -1.66
N PHE A 60 -17.63 -8.23 -0.94
CA PHE A 60 -18.61 -7.18 -0.77
C PHE A 60 -19.04 -6.60 -2.12
N PHE A 61 -18.10 -6.30 -3.03
CA PHE A 61 -18.47 -5.84 -4.37
C PHE A 61 -19.25 -6.89 -5.15
N LYS A 62 -18.84 -8.16 -5.09
CA LYS A 62 -19.58 -9.26 -5.75
C LYS A 62 -21.00 -9.38 -5.19
N PHE A 63 -21.19 -9.24 -3.89
CA PHE A 63 -22.50 -9.19 -3.23
C PHE A 63 -23.34 -8.00 -3.71
N ILE A 64 -22.79 -6.78 -3.72
CA ILE A 64 -23.52 -5.61 -4.25
C ILE A 64 -23.88 -5.80 -5.72
N SER A 65 -22.96 -6.34 -6.52
CA SER A 65 -23.20 -6.59 -7.94
C SER A 65 -24.32 -7.59 -8.18
N SER A 66 -24.52 -8.58 -7.31
CA SER A 66 -25.63 -9.52 -7.42
C SER A 66 -26.93 -8.91 -6.88
N ALA A 67 -26.88 -8.21 -5.76
CA ALA A 67 -28.06 -7.64 -5.10
C ALA A 67 -28.67 -6.45 -5.85
N LYS A 68 -27.84 -5.56 -6.41
CA LYS A 68 -28.32 -4.31 -7.06
C LYS A 68 -29.24 -4.54 -8.26
N ILE A 69 -29.17 -5.70 -8.91
CA ILE A 69 -29.94 -6.03 -10.12
C ILE A 69 -31.45 -6.00 -9.83
N TYR A 70 -31.83 -6.30 -8.60
CA TYR A 70 -33.22 -6.39 -8.16
C TYR A 70 -33.78 -5.05 -7.66
N TYR A 71 -32.97 -3.98 -7.71
CA TYR A 71 -33.40 -2.62 -7.39
C TYR A 71 -33.97 -1.92 -8.63
N VAL A 72 -35.28 -1.70 -8.61
CA VAL A 72 -36.02 -1.06 -9.70
C VAL A 72 -36.59 0.28 -9.22
N ILE A 73 -36.25 1.36 -9.93
CA ILE A 73 -36.84 2.68 -9.70
C ILE A 73 -38.19 2.74 -10.43
N ASN A 74 -39.22 3.30 -9.81
CA ASN A 74 -40.50 3.45 -10.50
C ASN A 74 -40.35 4.46 -11.65
N ARG A 75 -40.89 4.13 -12.83
CA ARG A 75 -40.64 4.87 -14.09
C ARG A 75 -41.06 6.35 -14.06
N ALA A 76 -41.89 6.76 -13.10
CA ALA A 76 -42.38 8.13 -12.96
C ALA A 76 -41.54 9.00 -12.00
N ASP A 77 -40.52 8.42 -11.33
CA ASP A 77 -39.81 9.13 -10.27
C ASP A 77 -38.73 10.08 -10.76
N LYS A 78 -38.83 11.30 -10.24
CA LYS A 78 -37.89 12.41 -10.47
C LYS A 78 -37.02 12.71 -9.24
N GLU A 79 -37.19 11.93 -8.18
CA GLU A 79 -36.50 12.16 -6.93
C GLU A 79 -35.01 11.85 -7.04
N VAL A 80 -34.20 12.90 -6.87
CA VAL A 80 -32.75 12.88 -7.14
C VAL A 80 -32.04 11.83 -6.29
N TYR A 81 -32.43 11.69 -5.01
CA TYR A 81 -31.80 10.77 -4.06
C TYR A 81 -31.95 9.29 -4.44
N VAL A 82 -33.03 8.91 -5.12
CA VAL A 82 -33.26 7.52 -5.59
C VAL A 82 -32.30 7.17 -6.72
N HIS A 83 -32.07 8.14 -7.62
CA HIS A 83 -31.12 8.00 -8.71
C HIS A 83 -29.67 8.05 -8.22
N ASP A 84 -29.36 8.91 -7.25
CA ASP A 84 -28.03 8.99 -6.62
C ASP A 84 -27.68 7.68 -5.90
N PHE A 85 -28.63 7.13 -5.14
CA PHE A 85 -28.44 5.84 -4.48
C PHE A 85 -28.23 4.70 -5.48
N LYS A 86 -29.01 4.67 -6.57
CA LYS A 86 -28.80 3.69 -7.65
C LYS A 86 -27.43 3.85 -8.30
N SER A 87 -27.01 5.08 -8.57
CA SER A 87 -25.69 5.40 -9.13
C SER A 87 -24.56 4.90 -8.22
N LEU A 88 -24.73 5.05 -6.89
CA LEU A 88 -23.79 4.55 -5.89
C LEU A 88 -23.71 3.02 -5.90
N LEU A 89 -24.85 2.31 -5.88
CA LEU A 89 -24.89 0.85 -6.02
C LEU A 89 -24.29 0.39 -7.35
N ASP A 90 -24.54 1.12 -8.43
CA ASP A 90 -24.01 0.81 -9.74
C ASP A 90 -22.49 0.99 -9.81
N LYS A 91 -21.97 2.05 -9.19
CA LYS A 91 -20.54 2.30 -9.01
C LYS A 91 -19.89 1.15 -8.23
N MET A 92 -20.44 0.79 -7.06
CA MET A 92 -19.90 -0.31 -6.24
C MET A 92 -19.95 -1.66 -6.97
N GLY A 93 -21.08 -1.97 -7.62
CA GLY A 93 -21.20 -3.21 -8.38
C GLY A 93 -20.23 -3.32 -9.57
N LYS A 94 -19.79 -2.20 -10.17
CA LYS A 94 -18.76 -2.22 -11.23
C LYS A 94 -17.41 -2.72 -10.74
N TYR A 95 -17.06 -2.47 -9.48
CA TYR A 95 -15.81 -2.98 -8.89
C TYR A 95 -15.80 -4.51 -8.75
N ALA A 96 -16.96 -5.19 -8.84
CA ALA A 96 -17.00 -6.64 -8.81
C ALA A 96 -16.50 -7.28 -10.11
N HIS A 97 -16.69 -6.59 -11.25
CA HIS A 97 -16.51 -7.21 -12.56
C HIS A 97 -15.11 -7.79 -12.79
N PRO A 98 -14.00 -7.10 -12.44
CA PRO A 98 -12.66 -7.68 -12.53
C PRO A 98 -12.50 -8.94 -11.69
N CYS A 99 -13.02 -8.95 -10.45
CA CYS A 99 -12.91 -10.10 -9.55
C CYS A 99 -13.75 -11.30 -9.99
N ILE A 100 -14.92 -11.05 -10.59
CA ILE A 100 -15.77 -12.10 -11.16
C ILE A 100 -15.09 -12.72 -12.38
N MET A 101 -14.54 -11.89 -13.28
CA MET A 101 -13.91 -12.36 -14.51
C MET A 101 -12.58 -13.09 -14.27
N SER A 102 -11.77 -12.62 -13.33
CA SER A 102 -10.50 -13.26 -12.99
C SER A 102 -10.65 -14.46 -12.04
N GLY A 103 -11.75 -14.53 -11.29
CA GLY A 103 -11.91 -15.44 -10.15
C GLY A 103 -10.97 -15.12 -8.98
N GLN A 104 -10.28 -13.97 -9.01
CA GLN A 104 -9.31 -13.54 -8.01
C GLN A 104 -9.77 -12.26 -7.32
N ASP A 105 -9.36 -12.10 -6.07
CA ASP A 105 -9.60 -10.87 -5.32
C ASP A 105 -8.61 -9.77 -5.73
N TYR A 106 -8.92 -8.53 -5.36
CA TYR A 106 -8.01 -7.42 -5.61
C TYR A 106 -6.69 -7.61 -4.83
N PRO A 107 -5.52 -7.36 -5.47
CA PRO A 107 -4.25 -7.40 -4.75
C PRO A 107 -4.14 -6.21 -3.79
N CYS A 108 -3.39 -6.37 -2.69
CA CYS A 108 -3.22 -5.32 -1.68
C CYS A 108 -2.58 -4.03 -2.23
N SER A 109 -1.88 -4.10 -3.37
CA SER A 109 -1.28 -2.96 -4.05
C SER A 109 -2.20 -2.27 -5.06
N LYS A 110 -3.45 -2.73 -5.23
CA LYS A 110 -4.34 -2.21 -6.28
C LYS A 110 -4.73 -0.76 -6.07
N PHE A 111 -4.99 -0.38 -4.82
CA PHE A 111 -5.56 0.90 -4.44
C PHE A 111 -4.59 1.63 -3.51
N SER A 112 -4.48 2.94 -3.70
CA SER A 112 -3.85 3.82 -2.71
C SER A 112 -4.69 3.93 -1.44
N ALA A 113 -4.07 4.38 -0.35
CA ALA A 113 -4.74 4.61 0.93
C ALA A 113 -5.93 5.57 0.78
N GLN A 114 -5.76 6.64 0.00
CA GLN A 114 -6.81 7.60 -0.29
C GLN A 114 -7.95 6.99 -1.14
N GLU A 115 -7.61 6.17 -2.13
CA GLU A 115 -8.65 5.47 -2.91
C GLU A 115 -9.43 4.48 -2.06
N LEU A 116 -8.77 3.74 -1.16
CA LEU A 116 -9.43 2.85 -0.21
C LEU A 116 -10.35 3.61 0.76
N GLU A 117 -9.89 4.75 1.29
CA GLU A 117 -10.69 5.61 2.16
C GLU A 117 -11.96 6.08 1.43
N MET A 118 -11.82 6.66 0.24
CA MET A 118 -12.98 7.11 -0.56
C MET A 118 -13.95 5.98 -0.91
N LEU A 119 -13.41 4.78 -1.19
CA LEU A 119 -14.20 3.60 -1.51
C LEU A 119 -14.99 3.12 -0.30
N CYS A 120 -14.36 3.05 0.87
CA CYS A 120 -15.01 2.69 2.12
C CYS A 120 -16.01 3.75 2.59
N ASP A 121 -15.72 5.04 2.37
CA ASP A 121 -16.69 6.12 2.60
C ASP A 121 -17.92 5.97 1.70
N ASP A 122 -17.72 5.60 0.43
CA ASP A 122 -18.83 5.31 -0.48
C ASP A 122 -19.63 4.07 -0.04
N ILE A 123 -18.98 3.06 0.55
CA ILE A 123 -19.68 1.93 1.18
C ILE A 123 -20.53 2.42 2.36
N ASN A 124 -19.96 3.24 3.24
CA ASN A 124 -20.69 3.81 4.38
C ASN A 124 -21.87 4.69 3.93
N ARG A 125 -21.72 5.40 2.82
CA ARG A 125 -22.80 6.20 2.23
C ARG A 125 -24.01 5.36 1.84
N ILE A 126 -23.84 4.09 1.45
CA ILE A 126 -24.98 3.21 1.18
C ILE A 126 -25.84 3.06 2.43
N TRP A 127 -25.21 2.80 3.57
CA TRP A 127 -25.88 2.72 4.86
C TRP A 127 -26.52 4.07 5.23
N TYR A 128 -25.76 5.16 5.14
CA TYR A 128 -26.26 6.50 5.47
C TYR A 128 -27.47 6.93 4.63
N TYR A 129 -27.44 6.69 3.32
CA TYR A 129 -28.57 7.02 2.44
C TYR A 129 -29.82 6.23 2.81
N TRP A 130 -29.66 4.97 3.16
CA TRP A 130 -30.79 4.16 3.58
C TRP A 130 -31.31 4.59 4.96
N ASP A 131 -30.44 4.74 5.95
CA ASP A 131 -30.82 5.12 7.32
C ASP A 131 -31.48 6.53 7.38
N ASP A 132 -30.89 7.53 6.75
CA ASP A 132 -31.38 8.92 6.79
C ASP A 132 -32.60 9.13 5.87
N LYS A 133 -32.65 8.43 4.72
CA LYS A 133 -33.65 8.69 3.67
C LYS A 133 -34.64 7.56 3.42
N HIS A 134 -34.66 6.46 4.19
CA HIS A 134 -35.58 5.34 3.91
C HIS A 134 -37.04 5.80 3.80
N ASN A 135 -37.48 6.71 4.68
CA ASN A 135 -38.85 7.22 4.70
C ASN A 135 -39.21 7.99 3.42
N TYR A 136 -38.24 8.68 2.83
CA TYR A 136 -38.42 9.44 1.60
C TYR A 136 -38.25 8.55 0.35
N MET A 137 -37.58 7.40 0.47
CA MET A 137 -37.44 6.43 -0.62
C MET A 137 -38.66 5.51 -0.75
N GLN A 138 -39.46 5.36 0.30
CA GLN A 138 -40.67 4.54 0.26
C GLN A 138 -41.63 4.99 -0.85
N GLY A 139 -42.04 4.04 -1.70
CA GLY A 139 -42.92 4.31 -2.84
C GLY A 139 -42.22 4.74 -4.12
N HIS A 140 -40.91 5.04 -4.07
CA HIS A 140 -40.14 5.45 -5.25
C HIS A 140 -39.27 4.34 -5.87
N TYR A 141 -39.15 3.21 -5.17
CA TYR A 141 -38.46 2.03 -5.67
C TYR A 141 -39.21 0.75 -5.29
N VAL A 142 -38.90 -0.32 -6.01
CA VAL A 142 -39.30 -1.68 -5.68
C VAL A 142 -38.04 -2.53 -5.64
N TYR A 143 -37.90 -3.33 -4.59
CA TYR A 143 -36.86 -4.36 -4.51
C TYR A 143 -37.49 -5.73 -4.69
N GLU A 144 -37.10 -6.45 -5.74
CA GLU A 144 -37.69 -7.75 -6.10
C GLU A 144 -37.10 -8.89 -5.25
N THR A 145 -37.37 -8.93 -3.93
CA THR A 145 -36.81 -9.94 -2.99
C THR A 145 -37.03 -11.39 -3.45
N ASP A 146 -38.25 -11.76 -3.86
CA ASP A 146 -38.53 -13.14 -4.28
C ASP A 146 -37.76 -13.55 -5.54
N ARG A 147 -37.39 -12.58 -6.37
CA ARG A 147 -36.55 -12.83 -7.55
C ARG A 147 -35.08 -12.90 -7.15
N ALA A 148 -34.64 -12.02 -6.24
CA ALA A 148 -33.30 -12.06 -5.68
C ALA A 148 -33.02 -13.42 -5.02
N GLU A 149 -33.92 -13.92 -4.16
CA GLU A 149 -33.75 -15.24 -3.52
C GLU A 149 -33.68 -16.40 -4.52
N ARG A 150 -34.41 -16.32 -5.63
CA ARG A 150 -34.43 -17.40 -6.63
C ARG A 150 -33.23 -17.40 -7.57
N PHE A 151 -32.66 -16.23 -7.86
CA PHE A 151 -31.68 -16.07 -8.94
C PHE A 151 -30.33 -15.50 -8.49
N ALA A 152 -30.23 -14.95 -7.28
CA ALA A 152 -28.99 -14.38 -6.73
C ALA A 152 -28.30 -15.34 -5.74
N THR A 153 -28.33 -16.65 -6.01
CA THR A 153 -27.78 -17.68 -5.10
C THR A 153 -26.32 -17.42 -4.72
N LEU A 154 -25.50 -16.97 -5.69
CA LEU A 154 -24.10 -16.58 -5.46
C LEU A 154 -23.95 -15.38 -4.51
N GLY A 155 -24.95 -14.51 -4.40
CA GLY A 155 -24.90 -13.35 -3.52
C GLY A 155 -24.84 -13.74 -2.04
N HIS A 156 -25.57 -14.78 -1.62
CA HIS A 156 -25.49 -15.30 -0.26
C HIS A 156 -24.12 -15.94 0.03
N GLU A 157 -23.52 -16.61 -0.96
CA GLU A 157 -22.16 -17.14 -0.84
C GLU A 157 -21.14 -16.02 -0.65
N TYR A 158 -21.21 -14.95 -1.46
CA TYR A 158 -20.35 -13.79 -1.28
C TYR A 158 -20.55 -13.12 0.07
N LEU A 159 -21.80 -12.97 0.51
CA LEU A 159 -22.11 -12.39 1.82
C LEU A 159 -21.51 -13.22 2.96
N LYS A 160 -21.55 -14.54 2.85
CA LYS A 160 -20.94 -15.46 3.82
C LYS A 160 -19.41 -15.31 3.89
N GLU A 161 -18.74 -15.03 2.78
CA GLU A 161 -17.30 -14.74 2.80
C GLU A 161 -16.98 -13.38 3.44
N VAL A 162 -17.89 -12.39 3.34
CA VAL A 162 -17.73 -11.11 4.05
C VAL A 162 -17.98 -11.28 5.55
N PHE A 163 -19.13 -11.88 5.90
CA PHE A 163 -19.62 -12.08 7.26
C PHE A 163 -20.12 -13.53 7.45
N PRO A 164 -19.26 -14.45 7.94
CA PRO A 164 -19.57 -15.87 7.95
C PRO A 164 -20.75 -16.32 8.81
N LYS A 165 -21.22 -15.50 9.76
CA LYS A 165 -22.22 -15.91 10.77
C LYS A 165 -23.37 -14.92 10.97
N GLU A 166 -23.22 -13.67 10.55
CA GLU A 166 -24.04 -12.59 11.09
C GLU A 166 -25.32 -12.36 10.29
N PHE A 167 -25.27 -12.58 8.98
CA PHE A 167 -26.41 -12.42 8.07
C PHE A 167 -26.88 -13.77 7.51
N ASP A 168 -26.58 -14.87 8.20
CA ASP A 168 -26.93 -16.21 7.74
C ASP A 168 -28.46 -16.41 7.77
N GLY A 169 -29.03 -16.76 6.62
CA GLY A 169 -30.47 -16.93 6.46
C GLY A 169 -31.30 -15.64 6.35
N GLU A 170 -30.66 -14.46 6.34
CA GLU A 170 -31.37 -13.22 6.02
C GLU A 170 -31.74 -13.16 4.55
N LYS A 171 -32.91 -12.58 4.26
CA LYS A 171 -33.38 -12.42 2.87
C LYS A 171 -32.82 -11.15 2.25
N PHE A 172 -32.54 -11.23 0.95
CA PHE A 172 -32.22 -10.08 0.12
C PHE A 172 -33.26 -8.98 0.28
N SER A 173 -32.79 -7.87 0.82
CA SER A 173 -33.57 -6.67 1.02
C SER A 173 -32.65 -5.47 0.96
N MET A 174 -33.23 -4.30 0.79
CA MET A 174 -32.47 -3.05 0.84
C MET A 174 -31.93 -2.77 2.25
N ALA A 175 -32.67 -3.19 3.28
CA ALA A 175 -32.18 -3.15 4.66
C ALA A 175 -30.92 -4.01 4.82
N LEU A 176 -30.93 -5.25 4.30
CA LEU A 176 -29.74 -6.10 4.32
C LEU A 176 -28.53 -5.44 3.61
N ILE A 177 -28.74 -4.87 2.41
CA ILE A 177 -27.66 -4.18 1.68
C ILE A 177 -27.08 -3.02 2.52
N SER A 178 -27.95 -2.24 3.15
CA SER A 178 -27.58 -1.15 4.04
C SER A 178 -26.80 -1.63 5.27
N ASP A 179 -27.34 -2.63 5.98
CA ASP A 179 -26.77 -3.14 7.23
C ASP A 179 -25.40 -3.78 6.99
N VAL A 180 -25.25 -4.54 5.91
CA VAL A 180 -23.97 -5.11 5.48
C VAL A 180 -22.96 -4.00 5.17
N SER A 181 -23.39 -2.92 4.51
CA SER A 181 -22.50 -1.80 4.14
C SER A 181 -22.03 -1.02 5.37
N GLY A 182 -22.96 -0.70 6.29
CA GLY A 182 -22.64 0.00 7.54
C GLY A 182 -21.70 -0.82 8.41
N LYS A 183 -22.01 -2.11 8.57
CA LYS A 183 -21.18 -3.02 9.36
C LYS A 183 -19.81 -3.29 8.74
N PHE A 184 -19.73 -3.35 7.41
CA PHE A 184 -18.45 -3.43 6.72
C PHE A 184 -17.56 -2.22 7.06
N TYR A 185 -18.15 -1.02 7.04
CA TYR A 185 -17.40 0.18 7.39
C TYR A 185 -16.93 0.18 8.85
N THR A 186 -17.82 -0.09 9.80
CA THR A 186 -17.50 0.00 11.24
C THR A 186 -16.62 -1.13 11.74
N ASP A 187 -16.87 -2.36 11.30
CA ASP A 187 -16.27 -3.55 11.90
C ASP A 187 -15.07 -4.07 11.09
N VAL A 188 -15.02 -3.75 9.79
CA VAL A 188 -13.97 -4.23 8.89
C VAL A 188 -12.98 -3.11 8.52
N TRP A 189 -13.47 -1.94 8.08
CA TRP A 189 -12.60 -0.85 7.63
C TRP A 189 -12.06 0.04 8.76
N GLN A 190 -12.94 0.59 9.60
CA GLN A 190 -12.59 1.58 10.63
C GLN A 190 -11.46 1.12 11.58
N PRO A 191 -11.34 -0.16 11.99
CA PRO A 191 -10.24 -0.61 12.84
C PRO A 191 -8.88 -0.54 12.15
N ILE A 192 -8.82 -0.69 10.83
CA ILE A 192 -7.58 -0.78 10.05
C ILE A 192 -7.33 0.43 9.14
N GLN A 193 -8.20 1.43 9.13
CA GLN A 193 -8.13 2.60 8.24
C GLN A 193 -6.76 3.32 8.24
N HIS A 194 -6.04 3.28 9.37
CA HIS A 194 -4.73 3.91 9.53
C HIS A 194 -3.60 3.10 8.85
N VAL A 195 -3.79 1.81 8.61
CA VAL A 195 -2.77 0.87 8.10
C VAL A 195 -2.32 1.26 6.69
N PRO A 196 -3.20 1.46 5.69
CA PRO A 196 -2.77 1.89 4.34
C PRO A 196 -1.94 3.18 4.35
N PHE A 197 -2.34 4.19 5.11
CA PHE A 197 -1.62 5.45 5.20
C PHE A 197 -0.23 5.31 5.81
N GLN A 198 -0.11 4.54 6.90
CA GLN A 198 1.18 4.27 7.52
C GLN A 198 2.11 3.50 6.59
N TYR A 199 1.57 2.55 5.82
CA TYR A 199 2.33 1.78 4.83
C TYR A 199 2.88 2.68 3.71
N GLU A 200 2.04 3.52 3.11
CA GLU A 200 2.48 4.45 2.07
C GLU A 200 3.51 5.47 2.58
N TYR A 201 3.32 5.95 3.81
CA TYR A 201 4.29 6.84 4.45
C TYR A 201 5.65 6.15 4.60
N TRP A 202 5.67 4.90 5.05
CA TRP A 202 6.90 4.11 5.15
C TRP A 202 7.51 3.84 3.78
N GLN A 203 6.72 3.49 2.78
CA GLN A 203 7.20 3.25 1.42
C GLN A 203 7.88 4.50 0.84
N LYS A 204 7.32 5.70 1.09
CA LYS A 204 7.96 6.98 0.72
C LYS A 204 9.31 7.18 1.42
N LYS A 205 9.47 6.71 2.66
CA LYS A 205 10.74 6.80 3.41
C LYS A 205 11.76 5.77 2.91
N ASP A 206 11.35 4.53 2.69
CA ASP A 206 12.20 3.48 2.10
C ASP A 206 12.68 3.87 0.70
N HIS A 207 11.82 4.46 -0.14
CA HIS A 207 12.22 4.93 -1.47
C HIS A 207 13.31 6.01 -1.40
N LYS A 208 13.14 7.02 -0.53
CA LYS A 208 14.16 8.06 -0.30
C LYS A 208 15.47 7.47 0.21
N PHE A 209 15.40 6.48 1.10
CA PHE A 209 16.57 5.78 1.61
C PHE A 209 17.30 5.02 0.48
N LYS A 210 16.56 4.32 -0.40
CA LYS A 210 17.13 3.62 -1.55
C LYS A 210 17.83 4.57 -2.52
N GLU A 211 17.22 5.70 -2.85
CA GLU A 211 17.82 6.74 -3.68
C GLU A 211 19.12 7.28 -3.06
N LEU A 212 19.09 7.63 -1.78
CA LEU A 212 20.25 8.11 -1.04
C LEU A 212 21.39 7.07 -1.01
N SER A 213 21.05 5.80 -0.82
CA SER A 213 22.01 4.69 -0.80
C SER A 213 22.68 4.51 -2.17
N ILE A 214 21.89 4.50 -3.25
CA ILE A 214 22.41 4.41 -4.62
C ILE A 214 23.32 5.60 -4.93
N PHE A 215 22.90 6.82 -4.59
CA PHE A 215 23.71 8.03 -4.78
C PHE A 215 25.05 7.94 -4.05
N THR A 216 25.04 7.44 -2.81
CA THR A 216 26.26 7.26 -2.00
C THR A 216 27.20 6.21 -2.60
N ILE A 217 26.66 5.12 -3.15
CA ILE A 217 27.44 4.07 -3.83
C ILE A 217 28.06 4.61 -5.12
N CYS A 218 27.27 5.29 -5.96
CA CYS A 218 27.77 5.92 -7.18
C CYS A 218 28.89 6.91 -6.87
N THR A 219 28.71 7.73 -5.82
CA THR A 219 29.74 8.67 -5.36
C THR A 219 31.01 7.92 -4.95
N SER A 220 30.89 6.83 -4.21
CA SER A 220 32.01 6.00 -3.75
C SER A 220 32.74 5.27 -4.89
N LEU A 221 32.01 4.86 -5.94
CA LEU A 221 32.59 4.26 -7.14
C LEU A 221 33.33 5.29 -7.99
N ILE A 222 32.76 6.50 -8.14
CA ILE A 222 33.40 7.59 -8.87
C ILE A 222 34.68 8.03 -8.15
N THR A 223 34.66 8.17 -6.81
CA THR A 223 35.87 8.52 -6.05
C THR A 223 36.95 7.46 -6.18
N LEU A 224 36.60 6.17 -6.12
CA LEU A 224 37.55 5.08 -6.38
C LEU A 224 38.15 5.16 -7.79
N ALA A 225 37.32 5.37 -8.82
CA ALA A 225 37.79 5.50 -10.20
C ALA A 225 38.72 6.71 -10.39
N LEU A 226 38.38 7.86 -9.80
CA LEU A 226 39.21 9.07 -9.85
C LEU A 226 40.57 8.83 -9.18
N ILE A 227 40.60 8.19 -8.02
CA ILE A 227 41.85 7.88 -7.31
C ILE A 227 42.73 6.93 -8.11
N LEU A 228 42.14 5.93 -8.77
CA LEU A 228 42.88 4.96 -9.60
C LEU A 228 43.42 5.60 -10.89
N LEU A 229 42.61 6.39 -11.60
CA LEU A 229 42.98 6.97 -12.90
C LEU A 229 43.88 8.20 -12.79
N LEU A 230 43.68 9.05 -11.77
CA LEU A 230 44.37 10.34 -11.62
C LEU A 230 45.42 10.31 -10.50
N ARG A 231 45.86 9.13 -10.07
CA ARG A 231 46.80 8.93 -8.95
C ARG A 231 48.05 9.83 -9.00
N TYR A 232 48.59 10.05 -10.20
CA TYR A 232 49.82 10.83 -10.40
C TYR A 232 49.58 12.34 -10.59
N LEU A 233 48.33 12.75 -10.80
CA LEU A 233 47.91 14.14 -11.03
C LEU A 233 47.27 14.79 -9.80
N LEU A 234 46.77 13.99 -8.86
CA LEU A 234 46.09 14.49 -7.67
C LEU A 234 47.09 14.83 -6.55
N PRO A 235 46.98 16.02 -5.93
CA PRO A 235 47.60 16.30 -4.65
C PRO A 235 47.12 15.33 -3.56
N MET A 236 48.02 14.91 -2.66
CA MET A 236 47.72 13.89 -1.63
C MET A 236 46.56 14.23 -0.69
N TRP A 237 46.18 15.50 -0.54
CA TRP A 237 45.06 15.91 0.32
C TRP A 237 43.68 15.64 -0.31
N ILE A 238 43.57 15.61 -1.64
CA ILE A 238 42.29 15.40 -2.34
C ILE A 238 41.73 13.98 -2.09
N PRO A 239 42.51 12.89 -2.26
CA PRO A 239 42.04 11.53 -1.97
C PRO A 239 41.58 11.38 -0.53
N THR A 240 42.31 11.94 0.43
CA THR A 240 41.94 11.88 1.86
C THR A 240 40.61 12.56 2.11
N LEU A 241 40.38 13.74 1.52
CA LEU A 241 39.12 14.46 1.65
C LEU A 241 37.96 13.65 1.04
N LEU A 242 38.15 13.07 -0.16
CA LEU A 242 37.16 12.24 -0.81
C LEU A 242 36.80 10.98 0.00
N VAL A 243 37.79 10.32 0.59
CA VAL A 243 37.57 9.16 1.47
C VAL A 243 36.78 9.56 2.73
N ILE A 244 37.10 10.71 3.34
CA ILE A 244 36.34 11.23 4.48
C ILE A 244 34.88 11.52 4.10
N ILE A 245 34.64 12.11 2.93
CA ILE A 245 33.28 12.35 2.43
C ILE A 245 32.53 11.02 2.25
N CYS A 246 33.15 10.00 1.64
CA CYS A 246 32.54 8.68 1.49
C CYS A 246 32.22 8.03 2.83
N MET A 247 33.11 8.12 3.82
CA MET A 247 32.86 7.62 5.17
C MET A 247 31.72 8.35 5.86
N ALA A 248 31.68 9.68 5.79
CA ALA A 248 30.62 10.50 6.36
C ALA A 248 29.26 10.20 5.71
N SER A 249 29.23 10.05 4.38
CA SER A 249 28.02 9.70 3.64
C SER A 249 27.50 8.32 4.01
N LEU A 250 28.39 7.33 4.19
CA LEU A 250 28.00 6.01 4.69
C LEU A 250 27.47 6.09 6.13
N GLY A 251 28.10 6.86 7.01
CA GLY A 251 27.59 7.11 8.36
C GLY A 251 26.18 7.72 8.36
N TYR A 252 25.91 8.66 7.44
CA TYR A 252 24.58 9.22 7.26
C TYR A 252 23.56 8.19 6.73
N THR A 253 23.94 7.35 5.77
CA THR A 253 23.06 6.26 5.28
C THR A 253 22.72 5.27 6.39
N LEU A 254 23.68 4.90 7.25
CA LEU A 254 23.44 4.03 8.41
C LEU A 254 22.46 4.66 9.39
N PHE A 255 22.61 5.96 9.66
CA PHE A 255 21.69 6.68 10.54
C PHE A 255 20.25 6.69 9.99
N GLU A 256 20.06 6.98 8.70
CA GLU A 256 18.73 6.90 8.08
C GLU A 256 18.17 5.47 8.05
N MET A 257 19.03 4.44 7.92
CA MET A 257 18.59 3.04 8.03
C MET A 257 18.08 2.71 9.44
N ILE A 258 18.79 3.11 10.50
CA ILE A 258 18.35 2.89 11.89
C ILE A 258 16.99 3.57 12.13
N LYS A 259 16.81 4.78 11.61
CA LYS A 259 15.54 5.51 11.69
C LYS A 259 14.43 4.81 10.92
N LEU A 260 14.73 4.21 9.77
CA LEU A 260 13.78 3.42 8.99
C LEU A 260 13.40 2.11 9.72
N ASP A 261 14.36 1.46 10.38
CA ASP A 261 14.12 0.26 11.20
C ASP A 261 13.23 0.57 12.41
N ASP A 262 13.51 1.65 13.14
CA ASP A 262 12.65 2.09 14.25
C ASP A 262 11.23 2.41 13.77
N LEU A 263 11.10 3.14 12.67
CA LEU A 263 9.80 3.39 12.04
C LEU A 263 9.10 2.08 11.67
N SER A 264 9.83 1.11 11.11
CA SER A 264 9.28 -0.18 10.72
C SER A 264 8.69 -0.95 11.91
N LYS A 265 9.32 -0.87 13.08
CA LYS A 265 8.87 -1.57 14.30
C LYS A 265 7.63 -0.95 14.93
N ASN A 266 7.42 0.36 14.71
CA ASN A 266 6.34 1.11 15.33
C ASN A 266 5.08 1.21 14.45
N ILE A 267 5.17 0.87 13.17
CA ILE A 267 4.04 0.89 12.24
C ILE A 267 3.11 -0.33 12.43
N PHE A 268 1.81 -0.09 12.26
CA PHE A 268 0.70 -1.04 12.47
C PHE A 268 0.52 -1.56 13.91
N ARG A 269 1.04 -0.82 14.89
CA ARG A 269 0.80 -1.06 16.32
C ARG A 269 -0.39 -0.27 16.84
#